data_AF-A0A7S2V6I6-F1
#
_entry.id   AF-A0A7S2V6I6-F1
#
_cell.length_a   1.000
_cell.length_b   1.000
_cell.length_c   1.000
_cell.angle_alpha   90.00
_cell.angle_beta   90.00
_cell.angle_gamma   90.00
#
_symmetry.space_group_name_H-M   'P 1'
#
loop_
_entity.id
_entity.type
_entity.pdbx_description
1 polymer ?
#
loop_
_entity_poly.entity_id
_entity_poly.type
_entity_poly.pdbx_seq_one_letter_code
_entity_poly.pdbx_strand_id
1 'polypeptide(L)'
;GHLGRAKERLSKDEKFFHQQEAVEHQVKVKAVAEKSRLRQQEIDSMRQEKEKELRRRDDIVAKQKKMELGMLMATWAAHQMHLKSSASLLRTTTEPRLFWTPSEHNQATRKMADALHEELNRTLEDRLADNNELSAQIDQDVLVRVEYRSAVRKQRAAAREADLGRAEMPSDLVDPATVGGKAKEA
;
A
#
# COMPACT_ATOMS: atom_id res chain seq x y z
N GLY A 1 -45.52 -61.90 -18.95
CA GLY A 1 -46.68 -61.00 -18.83
C GLY A 1 -46.28 -59.57 -19.18
N HIS A 2 -47.09 -58.87 -19.96
CA HIS A 2 -46.83 -57.50 -20.43
C HIS A 2 -46.66 -56.48 -19.29
N LEU A 3 -47.29 -56.71 -18.14
CA LEU A 3 -47.18 -55.89 -16.93
C LEU A 3 -45.78 -55.91 -16.29
N GLY A 4 -45.06 -57.04 -16.35
CA GLY A 4 -43.70 -57.15 -15.80
C GLY A 4 -42.70 -56.31 -16.59
N ARG A 5 -42.80 -56.33 -17.93
CA ARG A 5 -41.98 -55.50 -18.82
C ARG A 5 -42.26 -53.99 -18.66
N ALA A 6 -43.50 -53.61 -18.35
CA ALA A 6 -43.86 -52.21 -18.10
C ALA A 6 -43.27 -51.69 -16.79
N LYS A 7 -43.32 -52.47 -15.69
CA LYS A 7 -42.67 -52.12 -14.41
C LYS A 7 -41.16 -52.01 -14.54
N GLU A 8 -40.54 -52.89 -15.32
CA GLU A 8 -39.09 -52.89 -15.54
C GLU A 8 -38.63 -51.69 -16.39
N ARG A 9 -39.46 -51.23 -17.33
CA ARG A 9 -39.23 -49.98 -18.08
C ARG A 9 -39.35 -48.75 -17.16
N LEU A 10 -40.42 -48.67 -16.35
CA LEU A 10 -40.59 -47.59 -15.37
C LEU A 10 -39.41 -47.47 -14.41
N SER A 11 -38.91 -48.59 -13.87
CA SER A 11 -37.75 -48.58 -12.98
C SER A 11 -36.45 -48.14 -13.69
N LYS A 12 -36.30 -48.48 -14.97
CA LYS A 12 -35.16 -48.01 -15.77
C LYS A 12 -35.26 -46.51 -16.04
N ASP A 13 -36.46 -46.02 -16.33
CA ASP A 13 -36.73 -44.61 -16.56
C ASP A 13 -36.50 -43.80 -15.28
N GLU A 14 -36.98 -44.25 -14.11
CA GLU A 14 -36.70 -43.62 -12.81
C GLU A 14 -35.21 -43.53 -12.50
N LYS A 15 -34.45 -44.62 -12.74
CA LYS A 15 -32.99 -44.62 -12.55
C LYS A 15 -32.28 -43.67 -13.52
N PHE A 16 -32.77 -43.58 -14.76
CA PHE A 16 -32.25 -42.65 -15.76
C PHE A 16 -32.49 -41.19 -15.33
N PHE A 17 -33.70 -40.84 -14.89
CA PHE A 17 -34.00 -39.50 -14.40
C PHE A 17 -33.19 -39.14 -13.15
N HIS A 18 -33.03 -40.04 -12.19
CA HIS A 18 -32.17 -39.79 -11.03
C HIS A 18 -30.69 -39.61 -11.39
N GLN A 19 -30.17 -40.38 -12.34
CA GLN A 19 -28.81 -40.14 -12.85
C GLN A 19 -28.70 -38.80 -13.57
N GLN A 20 -29.70 -38.44 -14.36
CA GLN A 20 -29.75 -37.15 -15.05
C GLN A 20 -29.76 -35.99 -14.06
N GLU A 21 -30.61 -36.03 -13.03
CA GLU A 21 -30.67 -35.02 -11.96
C GLU A 21 -29.34 -34.90 -11.20
N ALA A 22 -28.68 -36.02 -10.89
CA ALA A 22 -27.39 -36.02 -10.23
C ALA A 22 -26.30 -35.37 -11.10
N VAL A 23 -26.30 -35.65 -12.41
CA VAL A 23 -25.37 -35.02 -13.37
C VAL A 23 -25.66 -33.53 -13.49
N GLU A 24 -26.94 -33.13 -13.63
CA GLU A 24 -27.33 -31.73 -13.69
C GLU A 24 -26.95 -30.95 -12.44
N HIS A 25 -27.12 -31.55 -11.25
CA HIS A 25 -26.70 -30.97 -9.99
C HIS A 25 -25.17 -30.79 -9.94
N GLN A 26 -24.40 -31.80 -10.34
CA GLN A 26 -22.94 -31.69 -10.40
C GLN A 26 -22.47 -30.61 -11.38
N VAL A 27 -23.13 -30.49 -12.54
CA VAL A 27 -22.82 -29.44 -13.52
C VAL A 27 -23.13 -28.06 -12.94
N LYS A 28 -24.25 -27.88 -12.25
CA LYS A 28 -24.61 -26.62 -11.57
C LYS A 28 -23.58 -26.25 -10.50
N VAL A 29 -23.18 -27.20 -9.64
CA VAL A 29 -22.16 -26.97 -8.60
C VAL A 29 -20.82 -26.59 -9.24
N LYS A 30 -20.38 -27.31 -10.27
CA LYS A 30 -19.14 -26.98 -10.99
C LYS A 30 -19.20 -25.60 -11.64
N ALA A 31 -20.31 -25.25 -12.28
CA ALA A 31 -20.50 -23.94 -12.89
C ALA A 31 -20.46 -22.79 -11.86
N VAL A 32 -21.07 -22.98 -10.68
CA VAL A 32 -21.03 -22.01 -9.59
C VAL A 32 -19.60 -21.87 -9.01
N ALA A 33 -18.91 -22.99 -8.82
CA ALA A 33 -17.53 -23.01 -8.34
C ALA A 33 -16.58 -22.31 -9.33
N GLU A 34 -16.71 -22.59 -10.63
CA GLU A 34 -15.90 -21.97 -11.68
C GLU A 34 -16.18 -20.47 -11.79
N LYS A 35 -17.46 -20.05 -11.77
CA LYS A 35 -17.84 -18.63 -11.75
C LYS A 35 -17.29 -17.90 -10.53
N SER A 36 -17.24 -18.55 -9.38
CA SER A 36 -16.68 -17.97 -8.15
C SER A 36 -15.15 -17.88 -8.22
N ARG A 37 -14.49 -18.90 -8.80
CA ARG A 37 -13.05 -18.88 -9.07
C ARG A 37 -12.66 -17.74 -10.00
N LEU A 38 -13.38 -17.56 -11.11
CA LEU A 38 -13.12 -16.48 -12.07
C LEU A 38 -13.28 -15.10 -11.43
N ARG A 39 -14.36 -14.89 -10.65
CA ARG A 39 -14.56 -13.65 -9.89
C ARG A 39 -13.43 -13.38 -8.90
N GLN A 40 -12.94 -14.42 -8.22
CA GLN A 40 -11.83 -14.29 -7.28
C GLN A 40 -10.53 -13.90 -7.99
N GLN A 41 -10.23 -14.52 -9.13
CA GLN A 41 -9.07 -14.17 -9.96
C GLN A 41 -9.12 -12.72 -10.45
N GLU A 42 -10.29 -12.25 -10.90
CA GLU A 42 -10.49 -10.88 -11.35
C GLU A 42 -10.28 -9.87 -10.20
N ILE A 43 -10.87 -10.16 -9.04
CA ILE A 43 -10.70 -9.34 -7.83
C ILE A 43 -9.23 -9.26 -7.43
N ASP A 44 -8.51 -10.37 -7.47
CA ASP A 44 -7.09 -10.41 -7.09
C ASP A 44 -6.19 -9.70 -8.11
N SER A 45 -6.50 -9.81 -9.42
CA SER A 45 -5.85 -9.02 -10.47
C SER A 45 -6.03 -7.52 -10.25
N MET A 46 -7.27 -7.06 -10.05
CA MET A 46 -7.58 -5.66 -9.79
C MET A 46 -6.88 -5.12 -8.54
N ARG A 47 -6.75 -5.96 -7.49
CA ARG A 47 -6.01 -5.61 -6.27
C ARG A 47 -4.51 -5.44 -6.54
N GLN A 48 -3.91 -6.35 -7.30
CA GLN A 48 -2.49 -6.28 -7.66
C GLN A 48 -2.18 -5.05 -8.51
N GLU A 49 -3.04 -4.72 -9.48
CA GLU A 49 -2.91 -3.51 -10.29
C GLU A 49 -2.99 -2.25 -9.43
N LYS A 50 -4.01 -2.17 -8.57
CA LYS A 50 -4.17 -1.03 -7.65
C LYS A 50 -2.98 -0.90 -6.70
N GLU A 51 -2.38 -2.01 -6.26
CA GLU A 51 -1.16 -1.97 -5.46
C GLU A 51 0.03 -1.40 -6.23
N LYS A 52 0.27 -1.89 -7.45
CA LYS A 52 1.36 -1.38 -8.30
C LYS A 52 1.21 0.11 -8.53
N GLU A 53 -0.01 0.57 -8.78
CA GLU A 53 -0.31 1.98 -8.98
C GLU A 53 -0.07 2.82 -7.72
N LEU A 54 -0.49 2.33 -6.55
CA LEU A 54 -0.23 3.01 -5.28
C LEU A 54 1.27 3.13 -4.96
N ARG A 55 2.07 2.09 -5.26
CA ARG A 55 3.53 2.13 -5.10
C ARG A 55 4.15 3.17 -6.03
N ARG A 56 3.77 3.17 -7.31
CA ARG A 56 4.22 4.18 -8.28
C ARG A 56 3.91 5.59 -7.82
N ARG A 57 2.70 5.81 -7.27
CA ARG A 57 2.31 7.11 -6.73
C ARG A 57 3.19 7.54 -5.56
N ASP A 58 3.46 6.64 -4.61
CA ASP A 58 4.33 6.95 -3.47
C ASP A 58 5.75 7.29 -3.94
N ASP A 59 6.29 6.55 -4.93
CA ASP A 59 7.59 6.82 -5.54
C ASP A 59 7.64 8.19 -6.23
N ILE A 60 6.58 8.56 -6.94
CA ILE A 60 6.47 9.88 -7.61
C ILE A 60 6.47 10.99 -6.56
N VAL A 61 5.67 10.86 -5.50
CA VAL A 61 5.61 11.86 -4.43
C VAL A 61 6.97 12.00 -3.73
N ALA A 62 7.68 10.90 -3.50
CA ALA A 62 9.01 10.92 -2.91
C ALA A 62 10.02 11.67 -3.80
N LYS A 63 10.01 11.38 -5.10
CA LYS A 63 10.84 12.08 -6.09
C LYS A 63 10.54 13.57 -6.15
N GLN A 64 9.25 13.95 -6.13
CA GLN A 64 8.83 15.35 -6.10
C GLN A 64 9.36 16.07 -4.86
N LYS A 65 9.19 15.50 -3.67
CA LYS A 65 9.72 16.08 -2.42
C LYS A 65 11.23 16.24 -2.46
N LYS A 66 11.97 15.25 -2.97
CA LYS A 66 13.42 15.33 -3.12
C LYS A 66 13.84 16.42 -4.10
N MET A 67 13.11 16.56 -5.21
CA MET A 67 13.36 17.60 -6.20
C MET A 67 13.09 19.00 -5.62
N GLU A 68 11.98 19.18 -4.91
CA GLU A 68 11.63 20.43 -4.21
C GLU A 68 12.71 20.80 -3.20
N LEU A 69 13.14 19.83 -2.39
CA LEU A 69 14.21 20.00 -1.42
C LEU A 69 15.54 20.39 -2.10
N GLY A 70 15.89 19.72 -3.20
CA GLY A 70 17.09 20.04 -3.98
C GLY A 70 17.03 21.44 -4.62
N MET A 71 15.88 21.84 -5.14
CA MET A 71 15.67 23.18 -5.70
C MET A 71 15.77 24.26 -4.61
N LEU A 72 15.22 24.01 -3.41
CA LEU A 72 15.35 24.91 -2.27
C LEU A 72 16.82 25.09 -1.86
N MET A 73 17.60 24.00 -1.83
CA MET A 73 19.04 24.11 -1.55
C MET A 73 19.79 24.84 -2.65
N ALA A 74 19.48 24.58 -3.92
CA ALA A 74 20.13 25.27 -5.03
C ALA A 74 19.85 26.77 -5.01
N THR A 75 18.60 27.18 -4.76
CA THR A 75 18.22 28.59 -4.63
C THR A 75 18.89 29.26 -3.43
N TRP A 76 18.93 28.58 -2.29
CA TRP A 76 19.64 29.07 -1.10
C TRP A 76 21.14 29.19 -1.34
N ALA A 77 21.79 28.18 -1.92
CA ALA A 77 23.22 28.20 -2.23
C ALA A 77 23.57 29.30 -3.23
N ALA A 78 22.75 29.50 -4.27
CA ALA A 78 22.90 30.61 -5.20
C ALA A 78 22.82 31.96 -4.49
N HIS A 79 21.88 32.11 -3.55
CA HIS A 79 21.78 33.33 -2.73
C HIS A 79 23.01 33.53 -1.83
N GLN A 80 23.54 32.48 -1.20
CA GLN A 80 24.77 32.58 -0.40
C GLN A 80 25.98 32.95 -1.26
N MET A 81 26.08 32.38 -2.46
CA MET A 81 27.14 32.73 -3.42
C MET A 81 27.01 34.18 -3.91
N HIS A 82 25.78 34.68 -4.04
CA HIS A 82 25.55 36.09 -4.33
C HIS A 82 26.05 36.98 -3.18
N LEU A 83 25.68 36.68 -1.94
CA LEU A 83 26.18 37.39 -0.75
C LEU A 83 27.71 37.35 -0.62
N LYS A 84 28.32 36.21 -0.99
CA LYS A 84 29.77 36.01 -1.03
C LYS A 84 30.43 36.87 -2.12
N SER A 85 29.89 36.83 -3.34
CA SER A 85 30.43 37.57 -4.49
C SER A 85 30.23 39.08 -4.39
N SER A 86 29.22 39.54 -3.65
CA SER A 86 29.13 40.92 -3.21
C SER A 86 30.18 41.18 -2.13
N ALA A 87 31.44 41.31 -2.57
CA ALA A 87 32.68 41.40 -1.80
C ALA A 87 32.75 42.54 -0.76
N SER A 88 31.65 43.27 -0.57
CA SER A 88 31.56 44.47 0.25
C SER A 88 30.60 44.32 1.43
N LEU A 89 29.86 43.21 1.53
CA LEU A 89 28.85 43.00 2.54
C LEU A 89 29.45 42.43 3.83
N LEU A 90 29.33 43.20 4.90
CA LEU A 90 29.65 42.84 6.26
C LEU A 90 28.36 42.63 7.05
N ARG A 91 28.44 41.84 8.13
CA ARG A 91 27.31 41.53 8.98
C ARG A 91 27.61 41.94 10.42
N THR A 92 26.64 42.58 11.09
CA THR A 92 26.77 42.87 12.53
C THR A 92 26.73 41.60 13.37
N THR A 93 27.36 41.65 14.54
CA THR A 93 27.35 40.54 15.51
C THR A 93 26.10 40.54 16.40
N THR A 94 25.51 41.71 16.63
CA THR A 94 24.30 41.88 17.46
C THR A 94 23.03 41.55 16.68
N GLU A 95 22.03 41.00 17.37
CA GLU A 95 20.70 40.76 16.82
C GLU A 95 19.81 42.01 16.97
N PRO A 96 19.01 42.37 15.94
CA PRO A 96 18.93 41.74 14.62
C PRO A 96 20.19 42.01 13.79
N ARG A 97 20.65 40.98 13.06
CA ARG A 97 21.87 41.08 12.25
C ARG A 97 21.60 41.94 11.01
N LEU A 98 22.35 43.03 10.89
CA LEU A 98 22.25 43.95 9.77
C LEU A 98 23.42 43.75 8.82
N PHE A 99 23.11 43.86 7.54
CA PHE A 99 24.08 43.82 6.46
C PHE A 99 24.44 45.25 6.05
N TRP A 100 25.74 45.53 5.93
CA TRP A 100 26.22 46.87 5.60
C TRP A 100 27.54 46.80 4.80
N THR A 101 27.85 47.88 4.11
CA THR A 101 29.07 48.00 3.31
C THR A 101 29.81 49.29 3.66
N PRO A 102 31.08 49.23 4.06
CA PRO A 102 31.90 50.43 4.21
C PRO A 102 32.19 51.06 2.84
N SER A 103 32.32 52.39 2.79
CA SER A 103 32.76 53.08 1.57
C SER A 103 34.17 52.65 1.12
N GLU A 104 35.06 52.35 2.07
CA GLU A 104 36.38 51.79 1.81
C GLU A 104 36.74 50.70 2.83
N HIS A 105 37.31 49.59 2.35
CA HIS A 105 37.72 48.48 3.22
C HIS A 105 39.11 48.68 3.83
N ASN A 106 39.16 48.94 5.13
CA ASN A 106 40.37 48.87 5.95
C ASN A 106 40.74 47.40 6.30
N GLN A 107 41.92 47.17 6.90
CA GLN A 107 42.36 45.81 7.25
C GLN A 107 41.38 45.06 8.18
N ALA A 108 40.71 45.75 9.10
CA ALA A 108 39.77 45.12 10.03
C ALA A 108 38.51 44.62 9.30
N THR A 109 37.94 45.45 8.42
CA THR A 109 36.77 45.10 7.60
C THR A 109 37.08 44.01 6.58
N ARG A 110 38.30 43.95 6.02
CA ARG A 110 38.73 42.83 5.17
C ARG A 110 38.73 41.51 5.93
N LYS A 111 39.33 41.49 7.13
CA LYS A 111 39.29 40.31 8.02
C LYS A 111 37.86 39.88 8.37
N MET A 112 36.95 40.82 8.59
CA MET A 112 35.54 40.51 8.83
C MET A 112 34.86 39.91 7.59
N ALA A 113 35.18 40.39 6.38
CA ALA A 113 34.66 39.83 5.14
C ALA A 113 35.18 38.40 4.90
N ASP A 114 36.47 38.16 5.15
CA ASP A 114 37.10 36.83 5.04
C ASP A 114 36.48 35.84 6.05
N ALA A 115 36.31 36.27 7.30
CA ALA A 115 35.67 35.45 8.33
C ALA A 115 34.21 35.11 7.99
N LEU A 116 33.47 36.07 7.42
CA LEU A 116 32.11 35.84 6.93
C LEU A 116 32.11 34.83 5.77
N HIS A 117 33.07 34.91 4.84
CA HIS A 117 33.20 33.96 3.74
C HIS A 117 33.48 32.54 4.23
N GLU A 118 34.34 32.37 5.23
CA GLU A 118 34.61 31.07 5.85
C GLU A 118 33.38 30.52 6.56
N GLU A 119 32.66 31.34 7.32
CA GLU A 119 31.40 30.96 7.98
C GLU A 119 30.34 30.51 6.98
N LEU A 120 30.19 31.24 5.87
CA LEU A 120 29.27 30.88 4.80
C LEU A 120 29.61 29.54 4.14
N ASN A 121 30.91 29.26 3.91
CA ASN A 121 31.33 27.98 3.35
C ASN A 121 31.02 26.81 4.30
N ARG A 122 31.31 26.97 5.60
CA ARG A 122 30.97 25.94 6.60
C ARG A 122 29.46 25.71 6.67
N THR A 123 28.68 26.79 6.66
CA THR A 123 27.22 26.69 6.67
C THR A 123 26.70 25.99 5.41
N LEU A 124 27.32 26.22 4.25
CA LEU A 124 26.98 25.51 3.01
C LEU A 124 27.26 24.00 3.13
N GLU A 125 28.41 23.62 3.68
CA GLU A 125 28.79 22.22 3.91
C GLU A 125 27.84 21.51 4.88
N ASP A 126 27.54 22.14 6.03
CA ASP A 126 26.61 21.61 7.03
C ASP A 126 25.20 21.41 6.42
N ARG A 127 24.73 22.38 5.65
CA ARG A 127 23.41 22.30 4.99
C ARG A 127 23.34 21.23 3.91
N LEU A 128 24.45 20.93 3.23
CA LEU A 128 24.52 19.81 2.29
C LEU A 128 24.43 18.47 3.02
N ALA A 129 25.04 18.35 4.20
CA ALA A 129 24.91 17.16 5.03
C ALA A 129 23.45 16.97 5.52
N ASP A 130 22.84 18.02 6.06
CA ASP A 130 21.43 18.02 6.48
C ASP A 130 20.49 17.63 5.31
N ASN A 131 20.79 18.11 4.10
CA ASN A 131 20.00 17.81 2.92
C ASN A 131 20.02 16.31 2.57
N ASN A 132 21.19 15.70 2.65
CA ASN A 132 21.35 14.26 2.40
C ASN A 132 20.60 13.45 3.44
N GLU A 133 20.63 13.87 4.71
CA GLU A 133 19.87 13.22 5.77
C GLU A 133 18.35 13.33 5.54
N LEU A 134 17.85 14.53 5.22
CA LEU A 134 16.43 14.75 4.90
C LEU A 134 15.99 13.92 3.68
N SER A 135 16.84 13.81 2.66
CA SER A 135 16.60 12.96 1.49
C SER A 135 16.49 11.48 1.86
N ALA A 136 17.34 11.01 2.78
CA ALA A 136 17.28 9.64 3.30
C ALA A 136 16.03 9.40 4.16
N GLN A 137 15.61 10.38 4.97
CA GLN A 137 14.36 10.31 5.73
C GLN A 137 13.14 10.18 4.80
N ILE A 138 13.13 10.89 3.65
CA ILE A 138 12.07 10.75 2.65
C ILE A 138 11.99 9.32 2.11
N ASP A 139 13.12 8.67 1.84
CA ASP A 139 13.12 7.26 1.40
C ASP A 139 12.62 6.31 2.48
N GLN A 140 13.05 6.52 3.72
CA GLN A 140 12.61 5.71 4.85
C GLN A 140 11.10 5.83 5.08
N ASP A 141 10.54 7.03 4.96
CA ASP A 141 9.11 7.28 5.04
C ASP A 141 8.30 6.50 3.99
N VAL A 142 8.83 6.39 2.76
CA VAL A 142 8.21 5.61 1.69
C VAL A 142 8.21 4.13 2.04
N LEU A 143 9.35 3.60 2.49
CA LEU A 143 9.48 2.21 2.92
C LEU A 143 8.49 1.88 4.04
N VAL A 144 8.42 2.70 5.08
CA VAL A 144 7.49 2.51 6.21
C VAL A 144 6.03 2.51 5.73
N ARG A 145 5.66 3.41 4.81
CA ARG A 145 4.29 3.43 4.24
C ARG A 145 3.98 2.17 3.45
N VAL A 146 4.93 1.68 2.65
CA VAL A 146 4.77 0.44 1.86
C VAL A 146 4.64 -0.77 2.79
N GLU A 147 5.50 -0.86 3.81
CA GLU A 147 5.47 -1.93 4.81
C GLU A 147 4.18 -1.92 5.62
N TYR A 148 3.76 -0.76 6.13
CA TYR A 148 2.50 -0.59 6.84
C TYR A 148 1.30 -1.06 6.01
N ARG A 149 1.23 -0.63 4.73
CA ARG A 149 0.17 -1.10 3.82
C ARG A 149 0.25 -2.61 3.58
N SER A 150 1.44 -3.21 3.55
CA SER A 150 1.59 -4.66 3.43
C SER A 150 1.09 -5.40 4.69
N ALA A 151 1.40 -4.88 5.89
CA ALA A 151 1.02 -5.47 7.16
C ALA A 151 -0.51 -5.43 7.38
N VAL A 152 -1.14 -4.28 7.14
CA VAL A 152 -2.61 -4.12 7.22
C VAL A 152 -3.32 -5.10 6.29
N ARG A 153 -2.72 -5.43 5.14
CA ARG A 153 -3.29 -6.40 4.19
C ARG A 153 -3.14 -7.84 4.67
N LYS A 154 -1.99 -8.22 5.21
CA LYS A 154 -1.81 -9.54 5.84
C LYS A 154 -2.82 -9.76 6.96
N GLN A 155 -3.05 -8.74 7.80
CA GLN A 155 -4.07 -8.80 8.85
C GLN A 155 -5.49 -8.95 8.28
N ARG A 156 -5.85 -8.19 7.23
CA ARG A 156 -7.16 -8.33 6.59
C ARG A 156 -7.37 -9.67 5.88
N ALA A 157 -6.31 -10.25 5.31
CA ALA A 157 -6.36 -11.58 4.71
C ALA A 157 -6.59 -12.65 5.80
N ALA A 158 -5.82 -12.60 6.88
CA ALA A 158 -5.98 -13.51 8.02
C ALA A 158 -7.36 -13.38 8.69
N ALA A 159 -7.89 -12.16 8.83
CA ALA A 159 -9.24 -11.93 9.36
C ALA A 159 -10.33 -12.56 8.46
N ARG A 160 -10.18 -12.50 7.14
CA ARG A 160 -11.11 -13.16 6.21
C ARG A 160 -11.03 -14.67 6.26
N GLU A 161 -9.83 -15.24 6.39
CA GLU A 161 -9.67 -16.68 6.57
C GLU A 161 -10.30 -17.16 7.88
N ALA A 162 -10.15 -16.38 8.96
CA ALA A 162 -10.81 -16.66 10.24
C ALA A 162 -12.34 -16.60 10.15
N ASP A 163 -12.89 -15.62 9.42
CA ASP A 163 -14.35 -15.50 9.21
C ASP A 163 -14.90 -16.63 8.33
N LEU A 164 -14.17 -17.06 7.30
CA LEU A 164 -14.54 -18.19 6.44
C LEU A 164 -14.45 -19.53 7.19
N GLY A 165 -13.43 -19.73 8.04
CA GLY A 165 -13.32 -20.91 8.90
C GLY A 165 -14.41 -21.00 9.97
N ARG A 166 -15.13 -19.90 10.25
CA ARG A 166 -16.29 -19.89 11.16
C ARG A 166 -17.62 -20.17 10.46
N ALA A 167 -17.67 -20.06 9.13
CA ALA A 167 -18.87 -20.26 8.32
C ALA A 167 -19.10 -21.72 7.87
N GLU A 168 -18.12 -22.61 8.09
CA GLU A 168 -18.26 -24.05 7.82
C GLU A 168 -18.81 -24.82 9.04
N MET A 169 -20.05 -24.52 9.42
CA MET A 169 -20.92 -25.50 10.10
C MET A 169 -22.32 -25.32 9.49
N PRO A 170 -22.66 -26.05 8.42
CA PRO A 170 -24.03 -26.07 7.93
C PRO A 170 -24.91 -26.72 9.02
N SER A 171 -25.64 -25.88 9.75
CA SER A 171 -26.60 -26.27 10.80
C SER A 171 -27.91 -26.83 10.24
N ASP A 172 -27.96 -27.21 8.95
CA ASP A 172 -29.18 -27.60 8.24
C ASP A 172 -29.15 -29.09 7.80
N LEU A 173 -28.54 -29.94 8.62
CA LEU A 173 -28.67 -31.40 8.55
C LEU A 173 -29.25 -31.91 9.88
N VAL A 174 -30.42 -31.42 10.24
CA VAL A 174 -31.32 -32.12 11.16
C VAL A 174 -32.63 -32.35 10.42
N ASP A 175 -32.71 -33.47 9.70
CA ASP A 175 -33.99 -34.02 9.26
C ASP A 175 -34.84 -34.29 10.52
N PRO A 176 -36.04 -33.71 10.66
CA PRO A 176 -36.92 -33.97 11.81
C PRO A 176 -37.57 -35.37 11.78
N ALA A 177 -37.15 -36.27 10.88
CA ALA A 177 -37.84 -37.54 10.62
C ALA A 177 -37.27 -38.76 11.36
N THR A 178 -36.26 -38.62 12.23
CA THR A 178 -35.60 -39.78 12.87
C THR A 178 -35.48 -39.66 14.38
N VAL A 179 -36.59 -39.40 15.10
CA VAL A 179 -36.68 -39.65 16.54
C VAL A 179 -38.02 -40.31 16.89
N GLY A 180 -37.95 -41.58 17.31
CA GLY A 180 -38.99 -42.30 18.05
C GLY A 180 -40.10 -42.92 17.19
N GLY A 181 -40.09 -44.20 16.83
CA GLY A 181 -39.88 -45.33 17.73
C GLY A 181 -41.24 -45.82 18.23
N LYS A 182 -41.79 -46.82 17.54
CA LYS A 182 -43.02 -47.53 17.90
C LYS A 182 -42.96 -48.00 19.37
N ALA A 183 -43.90 -47.56 20.19
CA ALA A 183 -44.28 -48.27 21.41
C ALA A 183 -45.64 -48.92 21.16
N LYS A 184 -45.63 -50.25 21.07
CA LYS A 184 -46.80 -51.11 20.94
C LYS A 184 -46.99 -51.81 22.30
N GLU A 185 -48.18 -51.66 22.85
CA GLU A 185 -48.94 -52.54 23.76
C GLU A 185 -48.18 -53.45 24.75
N ALA A 186 -48.48 -53.25 26.04
CA ALA A 186 -48.92 -54.29 26.96
C ALA A 186 -49.94 -53.69 27.94
#